data_AF-A0A7S3SC58-F1
#
_entry.id   AF-A0A7S3SC58-F1
#
_cell.length_a   1.000
_cell.length_b   1.000
_cell.length_c   1.000
_cell.angle_alpha   90.00
_cell.angle_beta   90.00
_cell.angle_gamma   90.00
#
_symmetry.space_group_name_H-M   'P 1'
#
loop_
_entity.id
_entity.type
_entity.pdbx_description
1 polymer ?
#
loop_
_entity_poly.entity_id
_entity_poly.type
_entity_poly.pdbx_seq_one_letter_code
_entity_poly.pdbx_strand_id
1 'polypeptide(L)'
;MARSIEAAAAEPDALWQEMMGAWTGGAVIGCRAGVAGNGAAGDPAAVGLQPAETYCAVTGGEMPPGKMVRLRAFHGSPEWRGRWADDDPGWTSQLRNLMRFSRDAGDGSFWMDFGDFRRWFSLVYTCRMADDKWTKMTARSQWVDASAGGGPNFVSWRHNPQWLLRVPRPTRLTLSMTLPQPDGDAAPAQPFAIGACLFRGNDAPDGVRRKLVLVEGDVVFSSEPRFSRRFIQEVSLPGSEVPYLLMPFTHEPGLESPFTLVVQTDDRDEDGVADITMEPVQPATDWRTGSASGSWDASGGGGAPGKPPRR
;
A
#
# COMPACT_ATOMS: atom_id res chain seq x y z
N MET A 1 1.28 6.20 5.52
CA MET A 1 1.51 4.83 5.02
C MET A 1 2.80 4.31 5.62
N ALA A 2 2.80 3.13 6.25
CA ALA A 2 3.96 2.60 6.97
C ALA A 2 4.52 1.35 6.27
N ARG A 3 5.84 1.31 6.05
CA ARG A 3 6.58 0.17 5.49
C ARG A 3 7.66 -0.26 6.48
N SER A 4 8.02 -1.54 6.48
CA SER A 4 9.17 -2.07 7.22
C SER A 4 10.20 -2.71 6.28
N ILE A 5 11.48 -2.60 6.62
CA ILE A 5 12.62 -3.17 5.90
C ILE A 5 13.54 -3.84 6.92
N GLU A 6 13.99 -5.05 6.64
CA GLU A 6 15.06 -5.68 7.42
C GLU A 6 16.42 -5.09 7.02
N ALA A 7 17.09 -4.40 7.95
CA ALA A 7 18.25 -3.59 7.63
C ALA A 7 19.47 -4.41 7.15
N ALA A 8 19.65 -5.63 7.68
CA ALA A 8 20.75 -6.50 7.28
C ALA A 8 20.46 -7.36 6.07
N ALA A 9 19.18 -7.66 5.78
CA ALA A 9 18.81 -8.39 4.57
C ALA A 9 18.88 -7.48 3.33
N ALA A 10 18.75 -6.16 3.50
CA ALA A 10 18.85 -5.20 2.42
C ALA A 10 20.31 -4.89 2.02
N GLU A 11 20.55 -4.76 0.72
CA GLU A 11 21.80 -4.23 0.17
C GLU A 11 22.09 -2.83 0.74
N PRO A 12 23.34 -2.52 1.16
CA PRO A 12 23.65 -1.30 1.90
C PRO A 12 23.21 -0.03 1.17
N ASP A 13 23.53 0.07 -0.13
CA ASP A 13 23.20 1.26 -0.91
C ASP A 13 21.70 1.36 -1.19
N ALA A 14 21.00 0.24 -1.37
CA ALA A 14 19.55 0.24 -1.56
C ALA A 14 18.83 0.75 -0.30
N LEU A 15 19.23 0.26 0.89
CA LEU A 15 18.68 0.75 2.16
C LEU A 15 18.97 2.23 2.37
N TRP A 16 20.20 2.68 2.06
CA TRP A 16 20.56 4.08 2.16
C TRP A 16 19.70 4.98 1.27
N GLN A 17 19.57 4.62 -0.01
CA GLN A 17 18.74 5.36 -0.97
C GLN A 17 17.27 5.38 -0.55
N GLU A 18 16.76 4.28 0.00
CA GLU A 18 15.40 4.22 0.51
C GLU A 18 15.19 5.14 1.72
N MET A 19 16.13 5.17 2.67
CA MET A 19 16.07 6.09 3.81
C MET A 19 16.17 7.55 3.38
N MET A 20 17.09 7.89 2.46
CA MET A 20 17.20 9.26 1.94
C MET A 20 15.91 9.67 1.22
N GLY A 21 15.38 8.78 0.36
CA GLY A 21 14.13 9.00 -0.37
C GLY A 21 12.92 9.17 0.56
N ALA A 22 12.88 8.42 1.67
CA ALA A 22 11.88 8.58 2.70
C ALA A 22 11.96 9.96 3.36
N TRP A 23 13.15 10.43 3.74
CA TRP A 23 13.29 11.77 4.34
C TRP A 23 12.97 12.89 3.36
N THR A 24 13.44 12.84 2.11
CA THR A 24 13.09 13.85 1.09
C THR A 24 11.59 13.83 0.77
N GLY A 25 10.96 12.66 0.82
CA GLY A 25 9.51 12.50 0.72
C GLY A 25 8.73 12.85 1.99
N GLY A 26 9.35 13.47 3.00
CA GLY A 26 8.66 13.90 4.23
C GLY A 26 8.20 12.75 5.14
N ALA A 27 8.72 11.54 4.95
CA ALA A 27 8.42 10.41 5.81
C ALA A 27 9.23 10.46 7.12
N VAL A 28 8.59 10.02 8.19
CA VAL A 28 9.24 9.74 9.47
C VAL A 28 9.87 8.35 9.40
N ILE A 29 11.12 8.23 9.85
CA ILE A 29 11.82 6.96 9.88
C ILE A 29 11.98 6.49 11.32
N GLY A 30 11.34 5.37 11.65
CA GLY A 30 11.58 4.62 12.88
C GLY A 30 12.57 3.50 12.63
N CYS A 31 13.26 3.05 13.66
CA CYS A 31 14.15 1.90 13.57
C CYS A 31 14.18 1.15 14.90
N ARG A 32 14.33 -0.17 14.84
CA ARG A 32 14.36 -1.03 16.02
C ARG A 32 15.78 -1.53 16.25
N ALA A 33 16.29 -1.26 17.44
CA ALA A 33 17.57 -1.80 17.87
C ALA A 33 17.46 -3.32 18.04
N GLY A 34 18.39 -4.04 17.43
CA GLY A 34 18.42 -5.49 17.40
C GLY A 34 19.58 -5.95 16.54
N VAL A 35 20.29 -6.97 17.03
CA VAL A 35 21.36 -7.58 16.24
C VAL A 35 20.74 -8.27 15.04
N ALA A 36 21.17 -7.89 13.85
CA ALA A 36 20.62 -8.40 12.63
C ALA A 36 21.37 -9.68 12.20
N GLY A 37 20.65 -10.82 12.16
CA GLY A 37 21.19 -12.12 11.76
C GLY A 37 22.03 -12.84 12.82
N ASN A 38 22.24 -14.16 12.62
CA ASN A 38 22.90 -15.10 13.54
C ASN A 38 24.43 -14.87 13.76
N GLY A 39 24.94 -13.67 13.51
CA GLY A 39 26.38 -13.44 13.38
C GLY A 39 26.86 -12.04 13.73
N ALA A 40 26.68 -11.61 14.97
CA ALA A 40 27.58 -10.69 15.68
C ALA A 40 27.20 -10.67 17.17
N ALA A 41 27.93 -11.43 17.99
CA ALA A 41 27.71 -11.62 19.42
C ALA A 41 28.06 -10.38 20.26
N GLY A 42 27.36 -9.27 20.06
CA GLY A 42 27.51 -8.05 20.85
C GLY A 42 26.22 -7.71 21.58
N ASP A 43 26.32 -7.37 22.86
CA ASP A 43 25.20 -6.82 23.63
C ASP A 43 24.99 -5.35 23.21
N PRO A 44 23.81 -4.97 22.66
CA PRO A 44 23.50 -3.58 22.35
C PRO A 44 23.71 -2.64 23.55
N ALA A 45 23.49 -3.12 24.78
CA ALA A 45 23.69 -2.34 25.98
C ALA A 45 25.17 -1.94 26.19
N ALA A 46 26.11 -2.74 25.70
CA ALA A 46 27.54 -2.44 25.78
C ALA A 46 27.92 -1.18 24.97
N VAL A 47 27.16 -0.87 23.93
CA VAL A 47 27.34 0.33 23.09
C VAL A 47 26.32 1.43 23.41
N GLY A 48 25.57 1.29 24.51
CA GLY A 48 24.57 2.27 24.94
C GLY A 48 23.20 2.14 24.28
N LEU A 49 22.99 1.15 23.40
CA LEU A 49 21.69 0.92 22.78
C LEU A 49 20.82 0.02 23.66
N GLN A 50 19.52 0.32 23.72
CA GLN A 50 18.56 -0.53 24.43
C GLN A 50 18.07 -1.64 23.49
N PRO A 51 18.25 -2.92 23.85
CA PRO A 51 17.79 -4.02 23.02
C PRO A 51 16.29 -3.97 22.78
N ALA A 52 15.85 -4.27 21.55
CA ALA A 52 14.45 -4.32 21.14
C ALA A 52 13.67 -2.99 21.23
N GLU A 53 14.33 -1.89 21.56
CA GLU A 53 13.72 -0.56 21.62
C GLU A 53 13.65 0.13 20.26
N THR A 54 12.74 1.09 20.16
CA THR A 54 12.53 1.88 18.94
C THR A 54 13.20 3.25 19.05
N TYR A 55 13.90 3.64 17.99
CA TYR A 55 14.58 4.91 17.83
C TYR A 55 14.02 5.63 16.60
N CYS A 56 14.02 6.96 16.62
CA CYS A 56 13.68 7.77 15.45
C CYS A 56 14.97 8.14 14.72
N ALA A 57 15.05 7.87 13.42
CA ALA A 57 16.11 8.40 12.58
C ALA A 57 15.70 9.82 12.13
N VAL A 58 16.31 10.81 12.78
CA VAL A 58 15.94 12.23 12.70
C VAL A 58 16.40 12.83 11.38
N THR A 59 17.63 12.51 10.97
CA THR A 59 18.23 13.00 9.73
C THR A 59 19.43 12.13 9.36
N GLY A 60 19.91 12.25 8.14
CA GLY A 60 21.18 11.68 7.72
C GLY A 60 21.63 12.29 6.41
N GLY A 61 22.85 11.96 6.00
CA GLY A 61 23.42 12.47 4.77
C GLY A 61 24.84 11.98 4.53
N GLU A 62 25.30 12.23 3.31
CA GLU A 62 26.70 12.05 2.95
C GLU A 62 27.47 13.32 3.28
N MET A 63 28.39 13.19 4.23
CA MET A 63 29.22 14.28 4.71
C MET A 63 30.56 13.71 5.15
N PRO A 64 31.68 14.43 5.06
CA PRO A 64 32.92 13.93 5.66
C PRO A 64 32.65 13.52 7.12
N PRO A 65 32.86 12.25 7.51
CA PRO A 65 33.72 11.22 6.88
C PRO A 65 33.01 10.13 6.06
N GLY A 66 31.69 10.13 5.92
CA GLY A 66 30.93 9.17 5.12
C GLY A 66 29.42 9.33 5.23
N LYS A 67 28.70 8.20 5.15
CA LYS A 67 27.25 8.13 5.34
C LYS A 67 26.93 8.16 6.84
N MET A 68 26.32 9.26 7.29
CA MET A 68 26.02 9.51 8.70
C MET A 68 24.52 9.51 8.96
N VAL A 69 24.10 8.97 10.09
CA VAL A 69 22.70 8.98 10.56
C VAL A 69 22.64 9.56 11.97
N ARG A 70 21.70 10.47 12.19
CA ARG A 70 21.33 10.97 13.51
C ARG A 70 20.08 10.25 14.00
N LEU A 71 20.19 9.63 15.16
CA LEU A 71 19.11 8.91 15.81
C LEU A 71 18.67 9.64 17.07
N ARG A 72 17.45 9.35 17.54
CA ARG A 72 16.94 9.82 18.82
C ARG A 72 16.13 8.75 19.54
N ALA A 73 16.45 8.51 20.80
CA ALA A 73 15.66 7.67 21.71
C ALA A 73 14.48 8.47 22.30
N PHE A 74 13.33 7.83 22.50
CA PHE A 74 12.14 8.50 23.03
C PHE A 74 12.18 8.78 24.54
N HIS A 75 12.98 8.02 25.31
CA HIS A 75 12.89 8.00 26.77
C HIS A 75 14.11 8.59 27.51
N GLY A 76 14.96 9.38 26.84
CA GLY A 76 16.21 9.87 27.46
C GLY A 76 17.16 8.73 27.89
N SER A 77 17.06 7.60 27.19
CA SER A 77 17.83 6.37 27.38
C SER A 77 19.34 6.61 27.22
N PRO A 78 20.22 5.71 27.76
CA PRO A 78 21.67 5.89 27.65
C PRO A 78 22.11 6.17 26.20
N GLU A 79 23.04 7.10 26.07
CA GLU A 79 23.53 7.56 24.78
C GLU A 79 24.52 6.58 24.17
N TRP A 80 24.58 6.61 22.84
CA TRP A 80 25.53 5.84 22.05
C TRP A 80 26.97 6.03 22.54
N ARG A 81 27.67 4.92 22.77
CA ARG A 81 29.06 4.89 23.30
C ARG A 81 30.10 4.47 22.25
N GLY A 82 29.69 4.33 21.00
CA GLY A 82 30.60 4.01 19.90
C GLY A 82 31.23 5.25 19.28
N ARG A 83 31.73 5.11 18.06
CA ARG A 83 32.27 6.25 17.30
C ARG A 83 31.17 7.28 17.04
N TRP A 84 31.49 8.55 17.18
CA TRP A 84 30.56 9.70 17.15
C TRP A 84 29.64 9.82 18.36
N ALA A 85 29.94 9.10 19.45
CA ALA A 85 29.41 9.43 20.77
C ALA A 85 29.72 10.89 21.15
N ASP A 86 28.98 11.45 22.09
CA ASP A 86 29.08 12.86 22.48
C ASP A 86 30.50 13.29 22.90
N ASP A 87 31.23 12.36 23.51
CA ASP A 87 32.57 12.54 24.05
C ASP A 87 33.68 12.02 23.10
N ASP A 88 33.34 11.62 21.87
CA ASP A 88 34.32 11.11 20.90
C ASP A 88 35.31 12.23 20.51
N PRO A 89 36.64 12.01 20.65
CA PRO A 89 37.67 12.96 20.21
C PRO A 89 37.66 13.22 18.69
N GLY A 90 36.99 12.39 17.89
CA GLY A 90 36.80 12.58 16.46
C GLY A 90 35.97 13.82 16.08
N TRP A 91 35.23 14.40 17.04
CA TRP A 91 34.45 15.61 16.82
C TRP A 91 35.28 16.89 16.71
N THR A 92 35.67 17.25 15.50
CA THR A 92 36.28 18.56 15.20
C THR A 92 35.24 19.69 15.18
N SER A 93 35.64 20.93 15.46
CA SER A 93 34.72 22.09 15.41
C SER A 93 33.98 22.24 14.08
N GLN A 94 34.63 21.85 12.97
CA GLN A 94 34.02 21.84 11.63
C GLN A 94 32.90 20.80 11.52
N LEU A 95 33.14 19.58 11.99
CA LEU A 95 32.15 18.50 12.00
C LEU A 95 30.97 18.82 12.92
N ARG A 96 31.24 19.42 14.09
CA ARG A 96 30.18 19.87 15.01
C ARG A 96 29.24 20.87 14.34
N ASN A 97 29.78 21.84 13.62
CA ASN A 97 28.99 22.82 12.88
C ASN A 97 28.21 22.20 11.72
N LEU A 98 28.86 21.33 10.93
CA LEU A 98 28.24 20.69 9.75
C LEU A 98 27.09 19.76 10.14
N MET A 99 27.28 18.95 11.19
CA MET A 99 26.28 18.01 11.71
C MET A 99 25.29 18.66 12.69
N ARG A 100 25.39 19.98 12.92
CA ARG A 100 24.61 20.70 13.95
C ARG A 100 24.61 19.95 15.28
N PHE A 101 25.76 19.41 15.65
CA PHE A 101 25.96 18.67 16.88
C PHE A 101 26.19 19.65 18.02
N SER A 102 25.33 19.58 19.03
CA SER A 102 25.53 20.16 20.35
C SER A 102 25.70 19.01 21.33
N ARG A 103 26.73 19.08 22.19
CA ARG A 103 26.91 18.12 23.29
C ARG A 103 25.78 18.37 24.29
N ASP A 104 24.80 17.48 24.31
CA ASP A 104 23.63 17.58 25.20
C ASP A 104 23.23 16.18 25.66
N ALA A 105 23.76 15.80 26.82
CA ALA A 105 23.69 14.46 27.39
C ALA A 105 22.29 13.99 27.85
N GLY A 106 21.22 14.66 27.40
CA GLY A 106 19.86 14.47 27.89
C GLY A 106 18.76 14.51 26.83
N ASP A 107 19.05 14.80 25.56
CA ASP A 107 18.02 14.84 24.51
C ASP A 107 17.77 13.46 23.86
N GLY A 108 18.65 12.49 24.17
CA GLY A 108 18.65 11.12 23.68
C GLY A 108 19.05 11.00 22.21
N SER A 109 19.61 12.06 21.61
CA SER A 109 20.04 12.10 20.22
C SER A 109 21.53 11.77 20.09
N PHE A 110 21.90 11.05 19.04
CA PHE A 110 23.30 10.75 18.75
C PHE A 110 23.54 10.55 17.27
N TRP A 111 24.78 10.73 16.83
CA TRP A 111 25.23 10.41 15.47
C TRP A 111 25.90 9.04 15.45
N MET A 112 25.79 8.34 14.31
CA MET A 112 26.55 7.13 14.04
C MET A 112 26.83 6.96 12.55
N ASP A 113 27.86 6.19 12.24
CA ASP A 113 28.13 5.73 10.88
C ASP A 113 27.03 4.79 10.41
N PHE A 114 26.66 4.87 9.12
CA PHE A 114 25.63 4.00 8.55
C PHE A 114 26.01 2.50 8.59
N GLY A 115 27.31 2.19 8.62
CA GLY A 115 27.81 0.83 8.83
C GLY A 115 27.42 0.27 10.20
N ASP A 116 27.58 1.08 11.25
CA ASP A 116 27.16 0.70 12.61
C ASP A 116 25.64 0.66 12.74
N PHE A 117 24.93 1.57 12.07
CA PHE A 117 23.47 1.53 12.00
C PHE A 117 22.97 0.17 11.49
N ARG A 118 23.48 -0.32 10.34
CA ARG A 118 23.08 -1.61 9.78
C ARG A 118 23.45 -2.80 10.67
N ARG A 119 24.48 -2.67 11.50
CA ARG A 119 24.91 -3.71 12.44
C ARG A 119 23.98 -3.82 13.65
N TRP A 120 23.56 -2.68 14.20
CA TRP A 120 22.86 -2.62 15.48
C TRP A 120 21.35 -2.43 15.39
N PHE A 121 20.83 -2.06 14.22
CA PHE A 121 19.39 -1.93 13.97
C PHE A 121 18.92 -3.01 13.01
N SER A 122 17.93 -3.79 13.42
CA SER A 122 17.44 -4.93 12.62
C SER A 122 16.29 -4.56 11.71
N LEU A 123 15.45 -3.60 12.10
CA LEU A 123 14.30 -3.16 11.34
C LEU A 123 14.27 -1.65 11.16
N VAL A 124 13.95 -1.21 9.95
CA VAL A 124 13.69 0.20 9.62
C VAL A 124 12.23 0.32 9.19
N TYR A 125 11.52 1.27 9.78
CA TYR A 125 10.16 1.62 9.45
C TYR A 125 10.15 2.99 8.77
N THR A 126 9.49 3.13 7.63
CA THR A 126 9.25 4.43 7.01
C THR A 126 7.76 4.71 7.06
N CYS A 127 7.37 5.89 7.55
CA CYS A 127 5.98 6.31 7.67
C CYS A 127 5.79 7.70 7.07
N ARG A 128 5.16 7.78 5.91
CA ARG A 128 4.74 9.08 5.36
C ARG A 128 3.35 9.42 5.88
N MET A 129 3.21 10.58 6.52
CA MET A 129 1.91 11.09 6.92
C MET A 129 1.14 11.47 5.65
N ALA A 130 -0.15 11.14 5.61
CA ALA A 130 -1.01 11.60 4.52
C ALA A 130 -1.32 13.08 4.79
N ASP A 131 -0.50 13.96 4.24
CA ASP A 131 -0.70 15.41 4.20
C ASP A 131 -1.42 15.82 2.90
N ASP A 132 -1.51 17.13 2.69
CA ASP A 132 -2.20 17.79 1.59
C ASP A 132 -1.64 17.40 0.20
N LYS A 133 -0.45 16.79 0.18
CA LYS A 133 0.26 16.35 -1.04
C LYS A 133 -0.15 14.96 -1.52
N TRP A 134 -1.09 14.30 -0.85
CA TRP A 134 -1.59 13.02 -1.34
C TRP A 134 -2.82 13.24 -2.22
N THR A 135 -2.75 12.71 -3.45
CA THR A 135 -3.95 12.56 -4.27
C THR A 135 -4.89 11.56 -3.61
N LYS A 136 -6.05 12.03 -3.16
CA LYS A 136 -7.09 11.21 -2.54
C LYS A 136 -8.38 11.25 -3.36
N MET A 137 -8.72 10.13 -3.98
CA MET A 137 -10.00 9.97 -4.68
C MET A 137 -10.94 9.14 -3.82
N THR A 138 -12.16 9.61 -3.63
CA THR A 138 -13.18 8.94 -2.80
C THR A 138 -14.42 8.64 -3.63
N ALA A 139 -14.89 7.39 -3.60
CA ALA A 139 -16.15 6.97 -4.18
C ALA A 139 -17.04 6.35 -3.10
N ARG A 140 -18.29 6.82 -3.00
CA ARG A 140 -19.32 6.19 -2.17
C ARG A 140 -20.22 5.36 -3.06
N SER A 141 -20.51 4.14 -2.65
CA SER A 141 -21.37 3.21 -3.39
C SER A 141 -21.99 2.18 -2.44
N GLN A 142 -22.70 1.21 -2.99
CA GLN A 142 -23.32 0.14 -2.23
C GLN A 142 -23.43 -1.14 -3.05
N TRP A 143 -23.36 -2.28 -2.36
CA TRP A 143 -23.84 -3.55 -2.88
C TRP A 143 -25.30 -3.69 -2.51
N VAL A 144 -26.18 -3.86 -3.51
CA VAL A 144 -27.64 -3.98 -3.37
C VAL A 144 -28.19 -4.75 -4.57
N ASP A 145 -29.16 -5.64 -4.33
CA ASP A 145 -29.79 -6.48 -5.34
C ASP A 145 -28.75 -7.21 -6.21
N ALA A 146 -28.82 -7.03 -7.54
CA ALA A 146 -27.91 -7.64 -8.50
C ALA A 146 -26.45 -7.20 -8.31
N SER A 147 -26.19 -6.03 -7.71
CA SER A 147 -24.82 -5.55 -7.51
C SER A 147 -24.11 -6.20 -6.32
N ALA A 148 -24.83 -6.91 -5.45
CA ALA A 148 -24.27 -7.78 -4.42
C ALA A 148 -23.74 -9.10 -5.02
N GLY A 149 -22.77 -8.96 -5.93
CA GLY A 149 -22.33 -10.03 -6.82
C GLY A 149 -21.37 -11.05 -6.21
N GLY A 150 -20.85 -10.80 -5.02
CA GLY A 150 -19.85 -11.65 -4.38
C GLY A 150 -18.44 -11.50 -4.99
N GLY A 151 -17.49 -12.28 -4.48
CA GLY A 151 -16.10 -12.30 -4.97
C GLY A 151 -15.93 -12.95 -6.36
N PRO A 152 -14.71 -12.93 -6.92
CA PRO A 152 -14.44 -13.40 -8.29
C PRO A 152 -14.76 -14.88 -8.56
N ASN A 153 -14.96 -15.68 -7.50
CA ASN A 153 -15.35 -17.09 -7.61
C ASN A 153 -16.83 -17.29 -7.98
N PHE A 154 -17.65 -16.24 -7.94
CA PHE A 154 -19.08 -16.30 -8.26
C PHE A 154 -19.35 -15.59 -9.58
N VAL A 155 -20.05 -16.21 -10.53
CA VAL A 155 -20.36 -15.61 -11.85
C VAL A 155 -21.05 -14.24 -11.75
N SER A 156 -21.76 -13.97 -10.65
CA SER A 156 -22.38 -12.69 -10.33
C SER A 156 -21.37 -11.56 -10.06
N TRP A 157 -20.07 -11.85 -9.89
CA TRP A 157 -19.02 -10.87 -9.61
C TRP A 157 -19.05 -9.67 -10.55
N ARG A 158 -19.37 -9.92 -11.84
CA ARG A 158 -19.45 -8.93 -12.92
C ARG A 158 -20.54 -7.88 -12.73
N HIS A 159 -21.45 -8.09 -11.80
CA HIS A 159 -22.49 -7.14 -11.43
C HIS A 159 -22.08 -6.20 -10.31
N ASN A 160 -21.00 -6.49 -9.58
CA ASN A 160 -20.45 -5.55 -8.60
C ASN A 160 -20.14 -4.21 -9.28
N PRO A 161 -20.23 -3.09 -8.54
CA PRO A 161 -19.76 -1.80 -9.01
C PRO A 161 -18.28 -1.87 -9.43
N GLN A 162 -17.94 -1.30 -10.59
CA GLN A 162 -16.57 -1.24 -11.10
C GLN A 162 -16.19 0.21 -11.44
N TRP A 163 -14.93 0.57 -11.15
CA TRP A 163 -14.35 1.87 -11.44
C TRP A 163 -13.19 1.74 -12.41
N LEU A 164 -13.15 2.66 -13.38
CA LEU A 164 -12.01 2.87 -14.26
C LEU A 164 -10.94 3.63 -13.48
N LEU A 165 -9.75 3.04 -13.38
CA LEU A 165 -8.59 3.63 -12.73
C LEU A 165 -7.50 3.87 -13.79
N ARG A 166 -7.29 5.13 -14.17
CA ARG A 166 -6.26 5.51 -15.15
C ARG A 166 -4.93 5.71 -14.47
N VAL A 167 -3.92 4.97 -14.90
CA VAL A 167 -2.58 4.95 -14.31
C VAL A 167 -1.57 5.09 -15.45
N PRO A 168 -1.18 6.33 -15.84
CA PRO A 168 -0.36 6.56 -17.03
C PRO A 168 1.10 6.13 -16.87
N ARG A 169 1.57 5.97 -15.62
CA ARG A 169 2.96 5.62 -15.28
C ARG A 169 2.96 4.59 -14.15
N PRO A 170 4.09 3.90 -13.90
CA PRO A 170 4.21 3.00 -12.75
C PRO A 170 3.96 3.75 -11.43
N THR A 171 2.83 3.44 -10.79
CA THR A 171 2.32 4.16 -9.63
C THR A 171 2.06 3.20 -8.49
N ARG A 172 2.43 3.64 -7.29
CA ARG A 172 2.06 2.96 -6.07
C ARG A 172 0.87 3.65 -5.43
N LEU A 173 -0.13 2.86 -5.04
CA LEU A 173 -1.35 3.37 -4.46
C LEU A 173 -1.75 2.58 -3.22
N THR A 174 -2.53 3.22 -2.36
CA THR A 174 -3.25 2.59 -1.25
C THR A 174 -4.71 2.49 -1.66
N LEU A 175 -5.23 1.27 -1.71
CA LEU A 175 -6.66 1.00 -1.77
C LEU A 175 -7.18 0.91 -0.35
N SER A 176 -8.27 1.59 -0.06
CA SER A 176 -9.00 1.35 1.18
C SER A 176 -10.49 1.35 0.96
N MET A 177 -11.18 0.50 1.71
CA MET A 177 -12.63 0.41 1.69
C MET A 177 -13.15 0.36 3.12
N THR A 178 -14.22 1.10 3.40
CA THR A 178 -14.81 1.20 4.74
C THR A 178 -16.31 0.99 4.67
N LEU A 179 -16.84 0.14 5.56
CA LEU A 179 -18.25 -0.07 5.80
C LEU A 179 -18.74 0.82 6.95
N PRO A 180 -20.05 1.12 7.06
CA PRO A 180 -20.61 1.85 8.18
C PRO A 180 -20.32 1.19 9.54
N GLN A 181 -20.23 2.04 10.58
CA GLN A 181 -20.16 1.58 11.96
C GLN A 181 -21.53 1.04 12.41
N PRO A 182 -21.56 0.02 13.30
CA PRO A 182 -22.79 -0.62 13.76
C PRO A 182 -23.76 0.33 14.48
N ASP A 183 -23.29 1.51 14.90
CA ASP A 183 -24.10 2.50 15.62
C ASP A 183 -25.02 3.34 14.71
N GLY A 184 -25.04 3.08 13.40
CA GLY A 184 -25.95 3.70 12.44
C GLY A 184 -27.01 2.73 11.90
N ASP A 185 -28.21 3.25 11.59
CA ASP A 185 -29.40 2.49 11.18
C ASP A 185 -29.23 1.56 9.95
N ALA A 186 -28.12 1.69 9.20
CA ALA A 186 -27.86 0.95 7.96
C ALA A 186 -26.71 -0.06 8.05
N ALA A 187 -26.17 -0.34 9.23
CA ALA A 187 -24.97 -1.16 9.40
C ALA A 187 -25.28 -2.60 9.84
N PRO A 188 -24.71 -3.63 9.17
CA PRO A 188 -24.83 -5.00 9.64
C PRO A 188 -24.13 -5.17 11.01
N ALA A 189 -24.81 -5.85 11.94
CA ALA A 189 -24.35 -6.06 13.32
C ALA A 189 -23.00 -6.79 13.38
N GLN A 190 -22.79 -7.78 12.49
CA GLN A 190 -21.51 -8.46 12.32
C GLN A 190 -20.85 -8.04 11.00
N PRO A 191 -19.53 -7.84 10.97
CA PRO A 191 -18.83 -7.62 9.71
C PRO A 191 -18.85 -8.91 8.89
N PHE A 192 -18.97 -8.78 7.58
CA PHE A 192 -18.73 -9.88 6.64
C PHE A 192 -17.36 -9.72 5.97
N ALA A 193 -16.92 -10.77 5.28
CA ALA A 193 -15.65 -10.75 4.59
C ALA A 193 -15.71 -9.84 3.35
N ILE A 194 -14.80 -8.88 3.27
CA ILE A 194 -14.69 -7.91 2.18
C ILE A 194 -13.32 -7.94 1.53
N GLY A 195 -13.25 -7.51 0.27
CA GLY A 195 -12.02 -7.38 -0.49
C GLY A 195 -12.18 -6.51 -1.73
N ALA A 196 -11.11 -6.44 -2.53
CA ALA A 196 -11.11 -5.80 -3.83
C ALA A 196 -10.22 -6.56 -4.83
N CYS A 197 -10.61 -6.50 -6.10
CA CYS A 197 -9.77 -6.92 -7.21
C CYS A 197 -9.46 -5.73 -8.12
N LEU A 198 -8.29 -5.76 -8.74
CA LEU A 198 -7.97 -4.93 -9.91
C LEU A 198 -7.76 -5.83 -11.11
N PHE A 199 -8.47 -5.50 -12.18
CA PHE A 199 -8.33 -6.17 -13.47
C PHE A 199 -7.67 -5.25 -14.46
N ARG A 200 -6.94 -5.83 -15.42
CA ARG A 200 -6.57 -5.13 -16.64
C ARG A 200 -7.84 -4.68 -17.38
N GLY A 201 -7.81 -3.47 -17.92
CA GLY A 201 -8.89 -2.93 -18.76
C GLY A 201 -9.20 -3.81 -19.97
N ASN A 202 -10.36 -3.59 -20.57
CA ASN A 202 -10.67 -4.17 -21.87
C ASN A 202 -9.81 -3.51 -22.95
N ASP A 203 -9.52 -4.25 -24.01
CA ASP A 203 -8.88 -3.67 -25.19
C ASP A 203 -9.84 -2.73 -25.93
N ALA A 204 -9.29 -1.87 -26.79
CA ALA A 204 -10.09 -1.01 -27.63
C ALA A 204 -11.00 -1.85 -28.56
N PRO A 205 -12.25 -1.44 -28.79
CA PRO A 205 -12.87 -0.15 -28.40
C PRO A 205 -13.53 -0.14 -27.02
N ASP A 206 -13.46 -1.22 -26.25
CA ASP A 206 -14.29 -1.44 -25.06
C ASP A 206 -13.63 -1.01 -23.74
N GLY A 207 -12.48 -0.32 -23.80
CA GLY A 207 -11.64 0.04 -22.65
C GLY A 207 -12.31 0.89 -21.56
N VAL A 208 -13.51 1.42 -21.79
CA VAL A 208 -14.29 2.18 -20.80
C VAL A 208 -15.50 1.42 -20.23
N ARG A 209 -15.66 0.14 -20.60
CA ARG A 209 -16.77 -0.72 -20.14
C ARG A 209 -16.35 -1.57 -18.95
N ARG A 210 -17.32 -2.11 -18.20
CA ARG A 210 -17.01 -3.05 -17.11
C ARG A 210 -16.43 -4.36 -17.66
N LYS A 211 -15.71 -5.10 -16.84
CA LYS A 211 -15.22 -6.44 -17.15
C LYS A 211 -16.36 -7.43 -16.93
N LEU A 212 -16.66 -8.27 -17.93
CA LEU A 212 -17.68 -9.34 -17.83
C LEU A 212 -17.07 -10.74 -17.87
N VAL A 213 -15.87 -10.88 -18.43
CA VAL A 213 -15.15 -12.13 -18.62
C VAL A 213 -13.72 -11.90 -18.17
N LEU A 214 -13.16 -12.84 -17.41
CA LEU A 214 -11.75 -12.85 -17.04
C LEU A 214 -11.06 -13.92 -17.87
N VAL A 215 -9.95 -13.54 -18.50
CA VAL A 215 -9.00 -14.46 -19.12
C VAL A 215 -7.70 -14.52 -18.31
N GLU A 216 -6.86 -15.49 -18.62
CA GLU A 216 -5.55 -15.61 -17.98
C GLU A 216 -4.74 -14.32 -18.12
N GLY A 217 -4.20 -13.82 -17.01
CA GLY A 217 -3.45 -12.57 -16.96
C GLY A 217 -4.27 -11.29 -16.74
N ASP A 218 -5.61 -11.37 -16.70
CA ASP A 218 -6.44 -10.18 -16.43
C ASP A 218 -6.37 -9.69 -14.98
N VAL A 219 -6.20 -10.60 -14.02
CA VAL A 219 -6.18 -10.25 -12.60
C VAL A 219 -4.80 -9.71 -12.25
N VAL A 220 -4.75 -8.41 -11.95
CA VAL A 220 -3.51 -7.69 -11.61
C VAL A 220 -3.31 -7.67 -10.11
N PHE A 221 -4.40 -7.60 -9.36
CA PHE A 221 -4.39 -7.69 -7.91
C PHE A 221 -5.71 -8.30 -7.44
N SER A 222 -5.64 -9.15 -6.42
CA SER A 222 -6.79 -9.65 -5.70
C SER A 222 -6.43 -9.76 -4.24
N SER A 223 -7.19 -9.09 -3.38
CA SER A 223 -7.00 -9.23 -1.94
C SER A 223 -7.61 -10.54 -1.42
N GLU A 224 -6.98 -11.12 -0.41
CA GLU A 224 -7.66 -12.10 0.44
C GLU A 224 -8.86 -11.45 1.14
N PRO A 225 -10.07 -12.04 1.06
CA PRO A 225 -11.23 -11.54 1.76
C PRO A 225 -11.03 -11.62 3.28
N ARG A 226 -11.38 -10.57 4.01
CA ARG A 226 -11.23 -10.53 5.48
C ARG A 226 -12.49 -10.03 6.16
N PHE A 227 -12.89 -10.69 7.24
CA PHE A 227 -13.97 -10.24 8.11
C PHE A 227 -13.55 -8.95 8.82
N SER A 228 -13.95 -7.82 8.26
CA SER A 228 -13.57 -6.50 8.76
C SER A 228 -14.53 -5.45 8.21
N ARG A 229 -14.71 -4.35 8.94
CA ARG A 229 -15.39 -3.14 8.42
C ARG A 229 -14.46 -2.23 7.64
N ARG A 230 -13.15 -2.51 7.67
CA ARG A 230 -12.13 -1.73 6.97
C ARG A 230 -11.14 -2.65 6.28
N PHE A 231 -10.90 -2.34 5.02
CA PHE A 231 -9.89 -2.95 4.17
C PHE A 231 -8.88 -1.88 3.79
N ILE A 232 -7.59 -2.18 3.87
CA ILE A 232 -6.50 -1.32 3.38
C ILE A 232 -5.45 -2.23 2.75
N GLN A 233 -5.04 -1.95 1.52
CA GLN A 233 -3.97 -2.66 0.83
C GLN A 233 -3.13 -1.69 0.01
N GLU A 234 -1.82 -1.92 0.02
CA GLU A 234 -0.86 -1.26 -0.87
C GLU A 234 -0.77 -2.05 -2.17
N VAL A 235 -0.85 -1.37 -3.31
CA VAL A 235 -0.74 -1.99 -4.63
C VAL A 235 0.21 -1.17 -5.49
N SER A 236 1.15 -1.83 -6.14
CA SER A 236 1.99 -1.21 -7.17
C SER A 236 1.45 -1.64 -8.54
N LEU A 237 1.06 -0.66 -9.36
CA LEU A 237 0.56 -0.90 -10.71
C LEU A 237 1.56 -0.40 -11.75
N PRO A 238 1.78 -1.16 -12.84
CA PRO A 238 2.49 -0.63 -13.98
C PRO A 238 1.67 0.48 -14.65
N GLY A 239 2.35 1.34 -15.43
CA GLY A 239 1.67 2.30 -16.29
C GLY A 239 0.90 1.58 -17.40
N SER A 240 -0.26 2.09 -17.78
CA SER A 240 -1.14 1.51 -18.78
C SER A 240 -1.90 2.57 -19.56
N GLU A 241 -1.95 2.38 -20.89
CA GLU A 241 -2.74 3.20 -21.82
C GLU A 241 -4.25 2.95 -21.65
N VAL A 242 -4.63 1.74 -21.21
CA VAL A 242 -6.01 1.38 -20.88
C VAL A 242 -6.22 1.45 -19.36
N PRO A 243 -7.37 1.96 -18.89
CA PRO A 243 -7.66 2.03 -17.46
C PRO A 243 -7.77 0.62 -16.87
N TYR A 244 -7.30 0.45 -15.64
CA TYR A 244 -7.61 -0.72 -14.82
C TYR A 244 -9.08 -0.68 -14.38
N LEU A 245 -9.64 -1.85 -14.03
CA LEU A 245 -10.97 -1.96 -13.43
C LEU A 245 -10.84 -2.36 -11.97
N LEU A 246 -11.16 -1.42 -11.08
CA LEU A 246 -11.23 -1.64 -9.64
C LEU A 246 -12.62 -2.13 -9.24
N MET A 247 -12.68 -3.32 -8.67
CA MET A 247 -13.91 -3.97 -8.23
C MET A 247 -13.84 -4.31 -6.73
N PRO A 248 -14.47 -3.52 -5.85
CA PRO A 248 -14.74 -3.92 -4.48
C PRO A 248 -15.81 -5.02 -4.44
N PHE A 249 -15.66 -5.99 -3.53
CA PHE A 249 -16.60 -7.09 -3.37
C PHE A 249 -16.83 -7.49 -1.90
N THR A 250 -18.01 -8.05 -1.64
CA THR A 250 -18.26 -8.95 -0.50
C THR A 250 -17.85 -10.37 -0.89
N HIS A 251 -17.31 -11.16 0.04
CA HIS A 251 -16.85 -12.51 -0.30
C HIS A 251 -17.99 -13.35 -0.88
N GLU A 252 -19.13 -13.35 -0.19
CA GLU A 252 -20.35 -14.05 -0.60
C GLU A 252 -21.31 -13.12 -1.35
N PRO A 253 -22.05 -13.63 -2.35
CA PRO A 253 -23.10 -12.87 -3.04
C PRO A 253 -24.32 -12.65 -2.14
N GLY A 254 -25.13 -11.64 -2.46
CA GLY A 254 -26.35 -11.29 -1.75
C GLY A 254 -26.14 -10.52 -0.44
N LEU A 255 -24.89 -10.25 -0.06
CA LEU A 255 -24.57 -9.40 1.09
C LEU A 255 -24.63 -7.93 0.69
N GLU A 256 -25.52 -7.18 1.34
CA GLU A 256 -25.76 -5.78 1.04
C GLU A 256 -25.15 -4.86 2.10
N SER A 257 -24.55 -3.77 1.63
CA SER A 257 -24.07 -2.68 2.49
C SER A 257 -23.64 -1.52 1.62
N PRO A 258 -23.83 -0.27 2.08
CA PRO A 258 -23.05 0.84 1.56
C PRO A 258 -21.58 0.68 1.94
N PHE A 259 -20.70 1.27 1.13
CA PHE A 259 -19.27 1.31 1.38
C PHE A 259 -18.67 2.62 0.83
N THR A 260 -17.55 3.02 1.42
CA THR A 260 -16.70 4.09 0.90
C THR A 260 -15.39 3.51 0.44
N LEU A 261 -15.09 3.65 -0.85
CA LEU A 261 -13.84 3.30 -1.50
C LEU A 261 -12.95 4.54 -1.58
N VAL A 262 -11.69 4.41 -1.20
CA VAL A 262 -10.70 5.48 -1.31
C VAL A 262 -9.44 4.93 -1.96
N VAL A 263 -8.99 5.60 -3.01
CA VAL A 263 -7.69 5.38 -3.63
C VAL A 263 -6.80 6.56 -3.27
N GLN A 264 -5.65 6.28 -2.67
CA GLN A 264 -4.65 7.29 -2.34
C GLN A 264 -3.36 7.00 -3.05
N THR A 265 -2.74 8.01 -3.63
CA THR A 265 -1.39 7.93 -4.17
C THR A 265 -0.62 9.18 -3.80
N ASP A 266 0.70 9.02 -3.76
CA ASP A 266 1.60 10.14 -3.57
C ASP A 266 1.61 10.96 -4.86
N ASP A 267 1.33 12.26 -4.76
CA ASP A 267 1.54 13.18 -5.87
C ASP A 267 3.06 13.35 -6.05
N ARG A 268 3.62 12.77 -7.11
CA ARG A 268 5.08 12.66 -7.24
C ARG A 268 5.75 13.95 -7.68
N ASP A 269 5.07 14.78 -8.47
CA ASP A 269 5.62 16.05 -8.93
C ASP A 269 5.18 17.23 -8.08
N GLU A 270 4.29 17.00 -7.10
CA GLU A 270 3.78 17.99 -6.16
C GLU A 270 3.14 19.20 -6.87
N ASP A 271 2.63 19.01 -8.09
CA ASP A 271 2.03 20.07 -8.89
C ASP A 271 0.56 20.36 -8.50
N GLY A 272 0.00 19.53 -7.61
CA GLY A 272 -1.38 19.63 -7.13
C GLY A 272 -2.42 19.04 -8.09
N VAL A 273 -1.98 18.40 -9.18
CA VAL A 273 -2.80 17.68 -10.15
C VAL A 273 -2.68 16.19 -9.87
N ALA A 274 -3.82 15.50 -9.86
CA ALA A 274 -3.83 14.07 -9.62
C ALA A 274 -3.12 13.29 -10.75
N ASP A 275 -2.03 12.60 -10.40
CA ASP A 275 -1.28 11.67 -11.27
C ASP A 275 -2.14 10.55 -11.88
N ILE A 276 -3.25 10.22 -11.22
CA ILE A 276 -4.17 9.14 -11.59
C ILE A 276 -5.61 9.61 -11.44
N THR A 277 -6.54 8.98 -12.17
CA THR A 277 -7.98 9.28 -12.05
C THR A 277 -8.77 8.02 -11.74
N MET A 278 -9.86 8.18 -10.98
CA MET A 278 -10.81 7.11 -10.66
C MET A 278 -12.23 7.56 -11.00
N GLU A 279 -12.88 6.86 -11.92
CA GLU A 279 -14.21 7.19 -12.42
C GLU A 279 -15.12 5.96 -12.42
N PRO A 280 -16.42 6.08 -12.08
CA PRO A 280 -17.34 4.96 -12.20
C PRO A 280 -17.54 4.60 -13.68
N VAL A 281 -17.72 3.31 -13.99
CA VAL A 281 -18.15 2.88 -15.33
C VAL A 281 -19.52 3.49 -15.64
N GLN A 282 -19.60 4.25 -16.74
CA GLN A 282 -20.81 5.01 -17.09
C GLN A 282 -21.84 4.13 -17.80
N PRO A 283 -23.10 4.06 -17.32
CA PRO A 283 -24.14 3.24 -17.95
C PRO A 283 -24.38 3.55 -19.44
N ALA A 284 -24.15 4.79 -19.87
CA ALA A 284 -24.35 5.22 -21.26
C ALA A 284 -23.36 4.56 -22.24
N THR A 285 -22.15 4.24 -21.77
CA THR A 285 -21.07 3.65 -22.58
C THR A 285 -20.85 2.17 -22.30
N ASP A 286 -21.47 1.65 -21.24
CA ASP A 286 -21.35 0.28 -20.76
C ASP A 286 -22.15 -0.74 -21.59
N TRP A 287 -21.99 -2.03 -21.29
CA TRP A 287 -22.73 -3.10 -21.95
C TRP A 287 -24.23 -2.95 -21.76
N ARG A 288 -24.98 -3.12 -22.85
CA ARG A 288 -26.44 -3.19 -22.81
C ARG A 288 -26.89 -4.63 -22.65
N THR A 289 -27.85 -4.86 -21.77
CA THR A 289 -28.51 -6.17 -21.63
C THR A 289 -29.77 -6.19 -22.48
N GLY A 290 -29.87 -7.17 -23.37
CA GLY A 290 -31.11 -7.53 -24.04
C GLY A 290 -31.51 -8.94 -23.63
N SER A 291 -32.78 -9.14 -23.30
CA SER A 291 -33.33 -10.46 -22.99
C SER A 291 -34.39 -10.84 -24.02
N ALA A 292 -34.34 -12.07 -24.51
CA ALA A 292 -35.40 -12.67 -25.30
C ALA A 292 -35.86 -13.94 -24.58
N SER A 293 -37.18 -14.11 -24.47
CA SER A 293 -37.79 -15.31 -23.93
C SER A 293 -38.32 -16.18 -25.07
N GLY A 294 -38.07 -17.48 -25.01
CA GLY A 294 -38.60 -18.46 -25.95
C GLY A 294 -38.60 -19.86 -25.33
N SER A 295 -39.31 -20.78 -25.96
CA SER A 295 -39.34 -22.19 -25.58
C SER A 295 -38.72 -23.05 -26.68
N TRP A 296 -37.96 -24.07 -26.29
CA TRP A 296 -37.52 -25.11 -27.22
C TRP A 296 -38.65 -26.13 -27.37
N ASP A 297 -39.28 -26.17 -28.54
CA ASP A 297 -40.23 -27.23 -28.91
C ASP A 297 -39.55 -28.29 -29.81
N ALA A 298 -40.29 -29.37 -30.10
CA ALA A 298 -39.80 -30.47 -30.94
C ALA A 298 -39.41 -30.05 -32.37
N SER A 299 -39.86 -28.89 -32.83
CA SER A 299 -39.48 -28.31 -34.13
C SER A 299 -38.34 -27.29 -34.05
N GLY A 300 -38.05 -26.74 -32.86
CA GLY A 300 -37.07 -25.68 -32.63
C GLY A 300 -35.79 -26.11 -31.92
N GLY A 301 -35.73 -27.33 -31.38
CA GLY A 301 -34.57 -27.86 -30.64
C GLY A 301 -33.37 -28.21 -31.53
N GLY A 302 -32.62 -27.20 -31.98
CA GLY A 302 -31.33 -27.40 -32.64
C GLY A 302 -30.27 -27.87 -31.64
N GLY A 303 -29.68 -29.03 -31.87
CA GLY A 303 -28.57 -29.54 -31.05
C GLY A 303 -27.32 -28.66 -31.12
N ALA A 304 -26.43 -28.81 -30.13
CA ALA A 304 -25.16 -28.07 -30.10
C ALA A 304 -24.34 -28.31 -31.39
N PRO A 305 -23.63 -27.28 -31.91
CA PRO A 305 -22.81 -27.44 -33.11
C PRO A 305 -21.85 -28.63 -33.00
N GLY A 306 -21.88 -29.52 -33.99
CA GLY A 306 -21.00 -30.70 -34.04
C GLY A 306 -21.51 -31.97 -33.34
N LYS A 307 -22.73 -31.98 -32.78
CA LYS A 307 -23.36 -33.23 -32.30
C LYS A 307 -24.43 -33.72 -33.28
N PRO A 308 -24.41 -35.01 -33.69
CA PRO A 308 -25.49 -35.57 -34.49
C PRO A 308 -26.81 -35.57 -33.68
N PRO A 309 -27.97 -35.42 -34.34
CA PRO A 309 -29.26 -35.48 -33.65
C PRO A 309 -29.40 -36.85 -32.98
N ARG A 310 -29.77 -36.85 -31.70
CA ARG A 310 -30.16 -38.09 -31.00
C ARG A 310 -31.51 -38.51 -31.57
N ARG A 311 -31.55 -39.69 -32.21
CA ARG A 311 -32.78 -40.39 -32.58
C ARG A 311 -33.52 -40.87 -31.33
#